data_AF-A0A1A9M765-F1
#
_entry.id   AF-A0A1A9M765-F1
#
_cell.length_a   1.000
_cell.length_b   1.000
_cell.length_c   1.000
_cell.angle_alpha   90.00
_cell.angle_beta   90.00
_cell.angle_gamma   90.00
#
_symmetry.space_group_name_H-M   'P 1'
#
loop_
_entity.id
_entity.type
_entity.pdbx_description
1 polymer ?
#
loop_
_entity_poly.entity_id
_entity_poly.type
_entity_poly.pdbx_seq_one_letter_code
_entity_poly.pdbx_strand_id
1 'polypeptide(L)'
;MKYDTVIVSQESLDSASPYALVQSNIDVVNALVGNYMREDEISENALCSYYVDFYLAQVNNGGFAQFLLNSNPSSKVMQFVARGLEAMHAPRHAALYAENYADFIRLEEQDLEIFMQDPYGEGSSVRSALTQRDNAFYDLEREENLIELNSTWLRHHPRLLALPPDRLNQEIERLASTVSPAERQARIDLARTYQPRYMKLIDRLCEESGHTLDRITAGDPSHRYNGNQVLAWHFLTNRGHFYMLDLDGVASMYDAADQALVAMIQAPAEL
;
A
#
# COMPACT_ATOMS: atom_id res chain seq x y z
N MET A 1 -4.09 12.66 24.87
CA MET A 1 -5.02 13.40 23.99
C MET A 1 -4.69 12.97 22.57
N LYS A 2 -5.61 12.34 21.84
CA LYS A 2 -5.33 11.79 20.49
C LYS A 2 -5.04 12.94 19.53
N TYR A 3 -3.95 12.86 18.79
CA TYR A 3 -3.65 13.80 17.72
C TYR A 3 -4.65 13.54 16.59
N ASP A 4 -5.41 14.56 16.20
CA ASP A 4 -6.48 14.42 15.20
C ASP A 4 -6.55 15.60 14.24
N THR A 5 -5.39 16.22 14.00
CA THR A 5 -5.23 17.26 13.00
C THR A 5 -4.79 16.61 11.70
N VAL A 6 -5.42 16.96 10.59
CA VAL A 6 -4.99 16.55 9.25
C VAL A 6 -4.05 17.62 8.73
N ILE A 7 -2.79 17.27 8.46
CA ILE A 7 -1.80 18.22 7.96
C ILE A 7 -1.63 18.03 6.46
N VAL A 8 -1.58 19.13 5.72
CA VAL A 8 -1.33 19.17 4.28
C VAL A 8 -0.43 20.36 3.93
N SER A 9 0.11 20.39 2.72
CA SER A 9 0.80 21.57 2.21
C SER A 9 -0.17 22.67 1.84
N GLN A 10 0.21 23.93 2.07
CA GLN A 10 -0.57 25.09 1.63
C GLN A 10 -0.74 25.11 0.11
N GLU A 11 0.30 24.70 -0.64
CA GLU A 11 0.27 24.60 -2.10
C GLU A 11 -0.79 23.61 -2.59
N SER A 12 -0.98 22.49 -1.88
CA SER A 12 -2.01 21.51 -2.23
C SER A 12 -3.42 22.04 -1.97
N LEU A 13 -3.61 22.84 -0.91
CA LEU A 13 -4.87 23.48 -0.61
C LEU A 13 -5.23 24.53 -1.67
N ASP A 14 -4.24 25.29 -2.14
CA ASP A 14 -4.41 26.34 -3.14
C ASP A 14 -4.48 25.80 -4.58
N SER A 15 -4.16 24.51 -4.78
CA SER A 15 -4.21 23.85 -6.08
C SER A 15 -5.63 23.70 -6.61
N ALA A 16 -5.78 23.88 -7.92
CA ALA A 16 -7.02 23.60 -8.65
C ALA A 16 -7.24 22.09 -8.88
N SER A 17 -6.22 21.25 -8.72
CA SER A 17 -6.35 19.80 -8.85
C SER A 17 -6.94 19.21 -7.57
N PRO A 18 -8.10 18.52 -7.63
CA PRO A 18 -8.68 17.87 -6.45
C PRO A 18 -7.70 16.87 -5.82
N TYR A 19 -6.94 16.16 -6.65
CA TYR A 19 -5.98 15.15 -6.21
C TYR A 19 -4.79 15.74 -5.46
N ALA A 20 -4.42 17.01 -5.67
CA ALA A 20 -3.26 17.60 -5.00
C ALA A 20 -3.39 17.55 -3.46
N LEU A 21 -4.59 17.81 -2.94
CA LEU A 21 -4.86 17.77 -1.51
C LEU A 21 -4.83 16.35 -0.93
N VAL A 22 -5.39 15.39 -1.68
CA VAL A 22 -5.36 13.96 -1.33
C VAL A 22 -3.92 13.45 -1.33
N GLN A 23 -3.16 13.74 -2.39
CA GLN A 23 -1.74 13.43 -2.50
C GLN A 23 -0.94 14.03 -1.34
N SER A 24 -1.17 15.29 -0.97
CA SER A 24 -0.46 15.89 0.15
C SER A 24 -0.76 15.19 1.48
N ASN A 25 -2.00 14.75 1.72
CA ASN A 25 -2.30 13.95 2.90
C ASN A 25 -1.58 12.58 2.84
N ILE A 26 -1.54 11.95 1.66
CA ILE A 26 -0.82 10.69 1.44
C ILE A 26 0.66 10.84 1.77
N ASP A 27 1.31 11.89 1.28
CA ASP A 27 2.73 12.16 1.50
C ASP A 27 3.03 12.35 2.99
N VAL A 28 2.16 13.06 3.71
CA VAL A 28 2.27 13.25 5.17
C VAL A 28 2.11 11.93 5.92
N VAL A 29 1.06 11.15 5.62
CA VAL A 29 0.84 9.85 6.26
C VAL A 29 2.02 8.91 5.99
N ASN A 30 2.50 8.85 4.74
CA ASN A 30 3.67 8.04 4.37
C ASN A 30 4.94 8.50 5.11
N ALA A 31 5.15 9.80 5.27
CA ALA A 31 6.29 10.32 6.03
C ALA A 31 6.22 9.94 7.52
N LEU A 32 5.03 9.97 8.13
CA LEU A 32 4.83 9.55 9.52
C LEU A 32 5.03 8.03 9.68
N VAL A 33 4.46 7.23 8.78
CA VAL A 33 4.67 5.77 8.75
C VAL A 33 6.14 5.42 8.49
N GLY A 34 6.82 6.13 7.59
CA GLY A 34 8.26 6.00 7.33
C GLY A 34 9.13 6.38 8.54
N ASN A 35 8.61 7.20 9.45
CA ASN A 35 9.19 7.46 10.76
C ASN A 35 8.78 6.43 11.84
N TYR A 36 8.19 5.30 11.42
CA TYR A 36 7.71 4.21 12.27
C TYR A 36 6.64 4.65 13.28
N MET A 37 5.84 5.67 12.95
CA MET A 37 4.64 5.97 13.71
C MET A 37 3.58 4.90 13.46
N ARG A 38 2.85 4.56 14.53
CA ARG A 38 1.74 3.61 14.50
C ARG A 38 0.45 4.34 14.13
N GLU A 39 -0.53 3.58 13.66
CA GLU A 39 -1.83 4.12 13.23
C GLU A 39 -2.55 4.90 14.33
N ASP A 40 -2.40 4.51 15.60
CA ASP A 40 -3.01 5.20 16.75
C ASP A 40 -2.28 6.50 17.13
N GLU A 41 -1.12 6.77 16.53
CA GLU A 41 -0.32 7.99 16.68
C GLU A 41 -0.52 8.98 15.52
N ILE A 42 -1.22 8.56 14.46
CA ILE A 42 -1.58 9.37 13.28
C ILE A 42 -3.05 9.81 13.39
N SER A 43 -3.41 10.96 12.79
CA SER A 43 -4.82 11.39 12.75
C SER A 43 -5.68 10.32 12.07
N GLU A 44 -6.78 9.97 12.74
CA GLU A 44 -7.75 9.02 12.21
C GLU A 44 -8.39 9.52 10.92
N ASN A 45 -8.65 10.83 10.83
CA ASN A 45 -9.19 11.44 9.62
C ASN A 45 -8.18 11.42 8.45
N ALA A 46 -6.89 11.63 8.74
CA ALA A 46 -5.83 11.48 7.73
C ALA A 46 -5.75 10.04 7.21
N LEU A 47 -5.87 9.05 8.10
CA LEU A 47 -5.90 7.63 7.74
C LEU A 47 -7.16 7.25 6.95
N CYS A 48 -8.34 7.79 7.30
CA CYS A 48 -9.56 7.59 6.51
C CYS A 48 -9.38 8.11 5.07
N SER A 49 -8.84 9.32 4.89
CA SER A 49 -8.52 9.86 3.55
C SER A 49 -7.53 8.97 2.80
N TYR A 50 -6.43 8.60 3.46
CA TYR A 50 -5.37 7.77 2.91
C TYR A 50 -5.89 6.41 2.45
N TYR A 51 -6.66 5.71 3.29
CA TYR A 51 -7.12 4.37 2.98
C TYR A 51 -8.26 4.33 1.96
N VAL A 52 -9.08 5.38 1.84
CA VAL A 52 -10.04 5.48 0.72
C VAL A 52 -9.33 5.66 -0.62
N ASP A 53 -8.25 6.47 -0.68
CA ASP A 53 -7.43 6.57 -1.89
C ASP A 53 -6.73 5.24 -2.21
N PHE A 54 -6.15 4.59 -1.20
CA PHE A 54 -5.57 3.25 -1.34
C PHE A 54 -6.61 2.25 -1.88
N TYR A 55 -7.82 2.25 -1.33
CA TYR A 55 -8.93 1.41 -1.80
C TYR A 55 -9.24 1.67 -3.28
N LEU A 56 -9.45 2.94 -3.66
CA LEU A 56 -9.70 3.34 -5.04
C LEU A 56 -8.58 2.86 -5.98
N ALA A 57 -7.31 3.09 -5.60
CA ALA A 57 -6.15 2.69 -6.40
C ALA A 57 -6.08 1.16 -6.57
N GLN A 58 -6.30 0.39 -5.50
CA GLN A 58 -6.25 -1.07 -5.59
C GLN A 58 -7.39 -1.66 -6.42
N VAL A 59 -8.61 -1.14 -6.27
CA VAL A 59 -9.75 -1.60 -7.05
C VAL A 59 -9.55 -1.28 -8.53
N ASN A 60 -9.04 -0.09 -8.87
CA ASN A 60 -8.69 0.25 -10.26
C ASN A 60 -7.57 -0.64 -10.85
N ASN A 61 -6.63 -1.09 -10.02
CA ASN A 61 -5.52 -1.92 -10.49
C ASN A 61 -5.90 -3.40 -10.71
N GLY A 62 -6.81 -3.94 -9.91
CA GLY A 62 -7.12 -5.37 -9.96
C GLY A 62 -8.38 -5.81 -9.23
N GLY A 63 -9.32 -4.90 -9.04
CA GLY A 63 -10.61 -5.17 -8.40
C GLY A 63 -10.55 -5.24 -6.88
N PHE A 64 -11.70 -5.56 -6.26
CA PHE A 64 -11.79 -5.73 -4.81
C PHE A 64 -10.87 -6.83 -4.27
N ALA A 65 -10.62 -7.88 -5.06
CA ALA A 65 -9.67 -8.93 -4.73
C ALA A 65 -8.24 -8.39 -4.57
N GLN A 66 -7.80 -7.46 -5.43
CA GLN A 66 -6.48 -6.82 -5.31
C GLN A 66 -6.38 -5.96 -4.05
N PHE A 67 -7.45 -5.23 -3.70
CA PHE A 67 -7.53 -4.47 -2.46
C PHE A 67 -7.34 -5.38 -1.24
N LEU A 68 -8.04 -6.50 -1.16
CA LEU A 68 -7.89 -7.45 -0.06
C LEU A 68 -6.45 -7.99 0.04
N LEU A 69 -5.86 -8.43 -1.07
CA LEU A 69 -4.48 -8.94 -1.09
C LEU A 69 -3.48 -7.90 -0.58
N ASN A 70 -3.53 -6.68 -1.12
CA ASN A 70 -2.57 -5.64 -0.80
C ASN A 70 -2.80 -5.01 0.58
N SER A 71 -4.01 -5.16 1.14
CA SER A 71 -4.32 -4.75 2.52
C SER A 71 -3.89 -5.79 3.57
N ASN A 72 -3.45 -6.98 3.15
CA ASN A 72 -3.24 -8.16 4.00
C ASN A 72 -4.39 -8.34 5.01
N PRO A 73 -5.57 -8.73 4.51
CA PRO A 73 -6.93 -8.40 4.97
C PRO A 73 -7.06 -7.73 6.35
N SER A 74 -6.45 -6.55 6.51
CA SER A 74 -6.36 -5.90 7.83
C SER A 74 -7.72 -5.33 8.23
N SER A 75 -8.28 -5.83 9.33
CA SER A 75 -9.56 -5.35 9.86
C SER A 75 -9.57 -3.84 10.11
N LYS A 76 -8.41 -3.25 10.44
CA LYS A 76 -8.26 -1.82 10.65
C LYS A 76 -8.33 -1.03 9.34
N VAL A 77 -7.59 -1.47 8.31
CA VAL A 77 -7.65 -0.87 6.97
C VAL A 77 -9.11 -0.83 6.50
N MET A 78 -9.83 -1.94 6.70
CA MET A 78 -11.22 -2.08 6.27
C MET A 78 -12.16 -1.14 7.02
N GLN A 79 -11.90 -0.91 8.30
CA GLN A 79 -12.64 0.06 9.11
C GLN A 79 -12.31 1.52 8.73
N PHE A 80 -11.07 1.83 8.34
CA PHE A 80 -10.73 3.16 7.83
C PHE A 80 -11.40 3.44 6.49
N VAL A 81 -11.45 2.47 5.58
CA VAL A 81 -12.19 2.61 4.31
C VAL A 81 -13.68 2.86 4.59
N ALA A 82 -14.33 2.02 5.40
CA ALA A 82 -15.75 2.17 5.72
C ALA A 82 -16.08 3.55 6.32
N ARG A 83 -15.33 3.97 7.35
CA ARG A 83 -15.51 5.28 7.99
C ARG A 83 -15.20 6.44 7.06
N GLY A 84 -14.19 6.30 6.20
CA GLY A 84 -13.82 7.30 5.22
C GLY A 84 -14.92 7.53 4.19
N LEU A 85 -15.46 6.45 3.61
CA LEU A 85 -16.58 6.53 2.65
C LEU A 85 -17.81 7.20 3.27
N GLU A 86 -18.13 6.88 4.53
CA GLU A 86 -19.22 7.53 5.27
C GLU A 86 -18.93 9.03 5.51
N ALA A 87 -17.74 9.37 6.01
CA ALA A 87 -17.34 10.75 6.30
C ALA A 87 -17.29 11.65 5.06
N MET A 88 -16.92 11.08 3.91
CA MET A 88 -16.87 11.76 2.61
C MET A 88 -18.26 11.87 1.94
N HIS A 89 -19.30 11.34 2.57
CA HIS A 89 -20.65 11.26 2.01
C HIS A 89 -20.68 10.59 0.63
N ALA A 90 -20.02 9.42 0.52
CA ALA A 90 -20.03 8.56 -0.67
C ALA A 90 -20.98 7.35 -0.47
N PRO A 91 -22.31 7.56 -0.42
CA PRO A 91 -23.26 6.52 0.01
C PRO A 91 -23.31 5.31 -0.92
N ARG A 92 -23.08 5.47 -2.23
CA ARG A 92 -23.16 4.36 -3.19
C ARG A 92 -21.91 3.50 -3.09
N HIS A 93 -20.74 4.12 -2.99
CA HIS A 93 -19.49 3.41 -2.70
C HIS A 93 -19.53 2.75 -1.32
N ALA A 94 -20.05 3.41 -0.29
CA ALA A 94 -20.20 2.81 1.05
C ALA A 94 -21.08 1.56 1.03
N ALA A 95 -22.21 1.59 0.32
CA ALA A 95 -23.09 0.43 0.17
C ALA A 95 -22.40 -0.71 -0.60
N LEU A 96 -21.76 -0.40 -1.74
CA LEU A 96 -21.04 -1.38 -2.54
C LEU A 96 -19.89 -2.02 -1.77
N TYR A 97 -19.11 -1.21 -1.05
CA TYR A 97 -18.04 -1.67 -0.17
C TYR A 97 -18.57 -2.61 0.92
N ALA A 98 -19.68 -2.26 1.56
CA ALA A 98 -20.30 -3.09 2.59
C ALA A 98 -20.76 -4.46 2.04
N GLU A 99 -21.31 -4.51 0.82
CA GLU A 99 -21.66 -5.77 0.15
C GLU A 99 -20.43 -6.63 -0.14
N ASN A 100 -19.39 -6.04 -0.73
CA ASN A 100 -18.14 -6.76 -1.02
C ASN A 100 -17.45 -7.26 0.26
N TYR A 101 -17.44 -6.43 1.31
CA TYR A 101 -16.92 -6.82 2.61
C TYR A 101 -17.75 -7.94 3.26
N ALA A 102 -19.09 -7.91 3.11
CA ALA A 102 -19.97 -8.96 3.59
C ALA A 102 -19.74 -10.31 2.89
N ASP A 103 -19.38 -10.31 1.60
CA ASP A 103 -19.02 -11.53 0.88
C ASP A 103 -17.64 -12.03 1.31
N PHE A 104 -16.67 -11.13 1.53
CA PHE A 104 -15.36 -11.48 2.07
C PHE A 104 -15.44 -12.17 3.44
N ILE A 105 -16.19 -11.64 4.40
CA ILE A 105 -16.28 -12.23 5.76
C ILE A 105 -17.03 -13.57 5.79
N ARG A 106 -17.71 -13.96 4.70
CA ARG A 106 -18.36 -15.27 4.57
C ARG A 106 -17.46 -16.34 3.97
N LEU A 107 -16.28 -15.97 3.47
CA LEU A 107 -15.31 -16.94 2.97
C LEU A 107 -14.87 -17.86 4.11
N GLU A 108 -14.72 -19.14 3.81
CA GLU A 108 -14.13 -20.09 4.75
C GLU A 108 -12.63 -19.77 4.92
N GLU A 109 -12.09 -20.05 6.10
CA GLU A 109 -10.67 -19.79 6.41
C GLU A 109 -9.74 -20.51 5.42
N GLN A 110 -10.08 -21.76 5.04
CA GLN A 110 -9.35 -22.53 4.04
C GLN A 110 -9.37 -21.87 2.65
N ASP A 111 -10.51 -21.34 2.23
CA ASP A 111 -10.65 -20.64 0.94
C ASP A 111 -9.83 -19.34 0.93
N LEU A 112 -9.82 -18.62 2.06
CA LEU A 112 -8.99 -17.44 2.23
C LEU A 112 -7.50 -17.80 2.18
N GLU A 113 -7.06 -18.85 2.88
CA GLU A 113 -5.66 -19.31 2.85
C GLU A 113 -5.22 -19.67 1.43
N ILE A 114 -6.04 -20.43 0.69
CA ILE A 114 -5.76 -20.78 -0.70
C ILE A 114 -5.66 -19.51 -1.56
N PHE A 115 -6.60 -18.59 -1.42
CA PHE A 115 -6.59 -17.32 -2.15
C PHE A 115 -5.36 -16.46 -1.83
N MET A 116 -4.92 -16.41 -0.57
CA MET A 116 -3.73 -15.65 -0.18
C MET A 116 -2.43 -16.29 -0.67
N GLN A 117 -2.40 -17.61 -0.85
CA GLN A 117 -1.24 -18.34 -1.38
C GLN A 117 -1.15 -18.30 -2.91
N ASP A 118 -2.27 -18.49 -3.60
CA ASP A 118 -2.36 -18.48 -5.06
C ASP A 118 -3.55 -17.65 -5.56
N PRO A 119 -3.46 -16.30 -5.49
CA PRO A 119 -4.56 -15.43 -5.86
C PRO A 119 -4.90 -15.44 -7.36
N TYR A 120 -4.00 -15.97 -8.19
CA TYR A 120 -4.12 -15.97 -9.66
C TYR A 120 -4.20 -17.39 -10.24
N GLY A 121 -4.29 -18.41 -9.39
CA GLY A 121 -4.43 -19.80 -9.81
C GLY A 121 -5.63 -20.00 -10.73
N GLU A 122 -5.46 -20.88 -11.71
CA GLU A 122 -6.52 -21.21 -12.68
C GLU A 122 -7.80 -21.63 -11.93
N GLY A 123 -8.89 -20.90 -12.16
CA GLY A 123 -10.20 -21.26 -11.60
C GLY A 123 -10.42 -20.87 -10.14
N SER A 124 -9.68 -19.89 -9.58
CA SER A 124 -9.97 -19.35 -8.24
C SER A 124 -11.43 -18.86 -8.13
N SER A 125 -12.28 -19.72 -7.57
CA SER A 125 -13.69 -19.44 -7.29
C SER A 125 -13.82 -18.27 -6.31
N VAL A 126 -12.86 -18.15 -5.39
CA VAL A 126 -12.76 -17.07 -4.41
C VAL A 126 -12.51 -15.73 -5.09
N ARG A 127 -11.49 -15.62 -5.96
CA ARG A 127 -11.24 -14.37 -6.71
C ARG A 127 -12.44 -14.00 -7.55
N SER A 128 -13.02 -14.98 -8.24
CA SER A 128 -14.23 -14.77 -9.06
C SER A 128 -15.38 -14.22 -8.21
N ALA A 129 -15.61 -14.80 -7.02
CA ALA A 129 -16.65 -14.34 -6.11
C ALA A 129 -16.41 -12.90 -5.63
N LEU A 130 -15.17 -12.54 -5.31
CA LEU A 130 -14.76 -11.23 -4.81
C LEU A 130 -14.79 -10.13 -5.88
N THR A 131 -14.75 -10.48 -7.17
CA THR A 131 -14.66 -9.53 -8.29
C THR A 131 -16.00 -9.32 -9.03
N GLN A 132 -17.08 -9.99 -8.58
CA GLN A 132 -18.40 -9.93 -9.23
C GLN A 132 -18.95 -8.50 -9.38
N ARG A 133 -18.57 -7.58 -8.49
CA ARG A 133 -19.08 -6.20 -8.49
C ARG A 133 -18.06 -5.15 -8.94
N ASP A 134 -16.90 -5.55 -9.46
CA ASP A 134 -15.88 -4.59 -9.90
C ASP A 134 -16.41 -3.67 -11.01
N ASN A 135 -17.21 -4.20 -11.96
CA ASN A 135 -17.84 -3.38 -12.99
C ASN A 135 -18.79 -2.32 -12.40
N ALA A 136 -19.56 -2.68 -11.37
CA ALA A 136 -20.42 -1.73 -10.68
C ALA A 136 -19.60 -0.63 -10.02
N PHE A 137 -18.45 -0.96 -9.42
CA PHE A 137 -17.52 0.04 -8.88
C PHE A 137 -17.03 1.01 -9.96
N TYR A 138 -16.58 0.51 -11.11
CA TYR A 138 -16.08 1.36 -12.20
C TYR A 138 -17.18 2.26 -12.79
N ASP A 139 -18.42 1.79 -12.82
CA ASP A 139 -19.56 2.59 -13.24
C ASP A 139 -19.90 3.67 -12.20
N LEU A 140 -19.88 3.33 -10.91
CA LEU A 140 -20.09 4.27 -9.81
C LEU A 140 -19.04 5.40 -9.81
N GLU A 141 -17.76 5.10 -10.02
CA GLU A 141 -16.70 6.11 -9.98
C GLU A 141 -16.87 7.23 -11.03
N ARG A 142 -17.60 6.97 -12.12
CA ARG A 142 -17.93 8.01 -13.13
C ARG A 142 -19.00 8.99 -12.66
N GLU A 143 -19.79 8.62 -11.67
CA GLU A 143 -20.94 9.38 -11.16
C GLU A 143 -20.71 9.91 -9.73
N GLU A 144 -19.99 9.15 -8.91
CA GLU A 144 -19.62 9.43 -7.52
C GLU A 144 -18.09 9.33 -7.41
N ASN A 145 -17.39 10.42 -7.78
CA ASN A 145 -15.94 10.45 -7.87
C ASN A 145 -15.29 10.52 -6.48
N LEU A 146 -14.59 9.47 -6.06
CA LEU A 146 -14.01 9.39 -4.73
C LEU A 146 -12.86 10.38 -4.51
N ILE A 147 -12.10 10.75 -5.54
CA ILE A 147 -11.06 11.78 -5.41
C ILE A 147 -11.68 13.14 -5.12
N GLU A 148 -12.75 13.51 -5.81
CA GLU A 148 -13.46 14.78 -5.60
C GLU A 148 -14.12 14.84 -4.22
N LEU A 149 -14.77 13.75 -3.80
CA LEU A 149 -15.39 13.65 -2.48
C LEU A 149 -14.35 13.71 -1.36
N ASN A 150 -13.24 12.97 -1.48
CA ASN A 150 -12.15 12.97 -0.51
C ASN A 150 -11.51 14.36 -0.38
N SER A 151 -11.19 14.99 -1.51
CA SER A 151 -10.63 16.36 -1.52
C SER A 151 -11.59 17.39 -0.91
N THR A 152 -12.89 17.30 -1.25
CA THR A 152 -13.92 18.18 -0.69
C THR A 152 -14.04 18.00 0.82
N TRP A 153 -14.04 16.75 1.29
CA TRP A 153 -14.10 16.44 2.72
C TRP A 153 -12.88 16.98 3.47
N LEU A 154 -11.66 16.73 2.97
CA LEU A 154 -10.42 17.26 3.54
C LEU A 154 -10.44 18.79 3.64
N ARG A 155 -10.83 19.47 2.54
CA ARG A 155 -10.85 20.93 2.46
C ARG A 155 -11.77 21.58 3.49
N HIS A 156 -12.88 20.93 3.83
CA HIS A 156 -13.84 21.40 4.81
C HIS A 156 -13.65 20.80 6.21
N HIS A 157 -12.62 19.97 6.40
CA HIS A 157 -12.38 19.31 7.67
C HIS A 157 -12.05 20.36 8.77
N PRO A 158 -12.75 20.38 9.91
CA PRO A 158 -12.63 21.44 10.92
C PRO A 158 -11.25 21.51 11.59
N ARG A 159 -10.46 20.45 11.43
CA ARG A 159 -9.09 20.33 11.95
C ARG A 159 -8.04 20.17 10.85
N LEU A 160 -8.31 20.67 9.64
CA LEU A 160 -7.29 20.76 8.60
C LEU A 160 -6.27 21.84 8.98
N LEU A 161 -4.99 21.50 8.89
CA LEU A 161 -3.87 22.43 9.05
C LEU A 161 -3.04 22.44 7.77
N ALA A 162 -3.14 23.53 7.01
CA ALA A 162 -2.30 23.74 5.84
C ALA A 162 -1.03 24.51 6.23
N LEU A 163 0.14 24.00 5.82
CA LEU A 163 1.44 24.58 6.16
C LEU A 163 2.28 24.82 4.90
N PRO A 164 3.09 25.90 4.86
CA PRO A 164 4.15 26.04 3.85
C PRO A 164 5.15 24.86 3.93
N PRO A 165 5.84 24.48 2.84
CA PRO A 165 6.71 23.29 2.79
C PRO A 165 7.71 23.17 3.95
N ASP A 166 8.42 24.25 4.29
CA ASP A 166 9.40 24.23 5.40
C ASP A 166 8.74 23.93 6.74
N ARG A 167 7.54 24.47 6.98
CA ARG A 167 6.79 24.22 8.23
C ARG A 167 6.12 22.85 8.24
N LEU A 168 5.73 22.34 7.07
CA LEU A 168 5.18 21.00 6.93
C LEU A 168 6.22 19.96 7.37
N ASN A 169 7.45 20.06 6.86
CA ASN A 169 8.53 19.16 7.24
C ASN A 169 8.87 19.25 8.73
N GLN A 170 8.95 20.46 9.27
CA GLN A 170 9.17 20.67 10.72
C GLN A 170 8.05 20.04 11.57
N GLU A 171 6.79 20.12 11.11
CA GLU A 171 5.67 19.54 11.84
C GLU A 171 5.68 18.00 11.79
N ILE A 172 6.03 17.41 10.63
CA ILE A 172 6.25 15.97 10.51
C ILE A 172 7.37 15.50 11.45
N GLU A 173 8.52 16.19 11.46
CA GLU A 173 9.62 15.89 12.36
C GLU A 173 9.22 16.04 13.83
N ARG A 174 8.47 17.09 14.17
CA ARG A 174 7.95 17.32 15.52
C ARG A 174 7.04 16.17 15.96
N LEU A 175 6.12 15.71 15.09
CA LEU A 175 5.27 14.56 15.38
C LEU A 175 6.09 13.27 15.51
N ALA A 176 7.01 13.01 14.58
CA ALA A 176 7.88 11.84 14.64
C ALA A 176 8.73 11.81 15.92
N SER A 177 9.13 12.98 16.45
CA SER A 177 9.90 13.11 17.69
C SER A 177 9.16 12.67 18.96
N THR A 178 7.84 12.45 18.90
CA THR A 178 7.10 11.89 20.04
C THR A 178 7.45 10.42 20.29
N VAL A 179 7.97 9.73 19.27
CA VAL A 179 8.52 8.38 19.40
C VAL A 179 10.01 8.49 19.73
N SER A 180 10.41 8.00 20.91
CA SER A 180 11.80 8.06 21.33
C SER A 180 12.73 7.30 20.37
N PRO A 181 14.01 7.68 20.23
CA PRO A 181 14.95 6.97 19.35
C PRO A 181 15.06 5.46 19.68
N ALA A 182 15.05 5.09 20.95
CA ALA A 182 15.11 3.70 21.38
C ALA A 182 13.84 2.92 20.98
N GLU A 183 12.67 3.52 21.16
CA GLU A 183 11.41 2.90 20.74
C GLU A 183 11.32 2.77 19.22
N ARG A 184 11.75 3.80 18.48
CA ARG A 184 11.82 3.76 17.03
C ARG A 184 12.73 2.64 16.55
N GLN A 185 13.91 2.48 17.16
CA GLN A 185 14.82 1.38 16.84
C GLN A 185 14.17 0.01 17.09
N ALA A 186 13.48 -0.16 18.22
CA ALA A 186 12.76 -1.41 18.49
C ALA A 186 11.66 -1.70 17.45
N ARG A 187 10.96 -0.66 16.96
CA ARG A 187 9.96 -0.80 15.88
C ARG A 187 10.61 -1.17 14.54
N ILE A 188 11.77 -0.58 14.22
CA ILE A 188 12.58 -0.94 13.04
C ILE A 188 12.98 -2.42 13.08
N ASP A 189 13.52 -2.86 14.22
CA ASP A 189 14.00 -4.24 14.37
C ASP A 189 12.84 -5.25 14.31
N LEU A 190 11.68 -4.90 14.88
CA LEU A 190 10.46 -5.69 14.77
C LEU A 190 9.96 -5.75 13.31
N ALA A 191 9.92 -4.62 12.61
CA ALA A 191 9.51 -4.56 11.21
C ALA A 191 10.41 -5.43 10.32
N ARG A 192 11.74 -5.40 10.53
CA ARG A 192 12.70 -6.27 9.84
C ARG A 192 12.47 -7.75 10.11
N THR A 193 12.04 -8.09 11.32
CA THR A 193 11.72 -9.49 11.69
C THR A 193 10.56 -10.03 10.85
N TYR A 194 9.49 -9.22 10.71
CA TYR A 194 8.28 -9.58 9.96
C TYR A 194 8.31 -9.20 8.48
N GLN A 195 9.42 -8.64 8.00
CA GLN A 195 9.57 -8.25 6.61
C GLN A 195 9.39 -9.49 5.70
N PRO A 196 8.60 -9.37 4.60
CA PRO A 196 8.40 -10.47 3.67
C PRO A 196 9.71 -11.02 3.13
N ARG A 197 9.74 -12.33 2.88
CA ARG A 197 10.90 -13.06 2.37
C ARG A 197 11.55 -12.38 1.16
N TYR A 198 10.76 -12.01 0.15
CA TYR A 198 11.28 -11.38 -1.07
C TYR A 198 12.02 -10.07 -0.77
N MET A 199 11.54 -9.26 0.18
CA MET A 199 12.22 -8.00 0.53
C MET A 199 13.54 -8.30 1.27
N LYS A 200 13.55 -9.26 2.20
CA LYS A 200 14.79 -9.70 2.88
C LYS A 200 15.85 -10.18 1.87
N LEU A 201 15.42 -10.89 0.83
CA LEU A 201 16.31 -11.38 -0.23
C LEU A 201 16.81 -10.25 -1.14
N ILE A 202 15.94 -9.32 -1.53
CA ILE A 202 16.33 -8.15 -2.33
C ILE A 202 17.33 -7.28 -1.57
N ASP A 203 17.13 -7.04 -0.27
CA ASP A 203 18.08 -6.29 0.56
C ASP A 203 19.46 -6.95 0.57
N ARG A 204 19.51 -8.27 0.81
CA ARG A 204 20.77 -9.04 0.78
C ARG A 204 21.44 -9.02 -0.59
N LEU A 205 20.67 -9.17 -1.67
CA LEU A 205 21.19 -9.10 -3.04
C LEU A 205 21.77 -7.72 -3.35
N CYS A 206 21.10 -6.65 -2.91
CA CYS A 206 21.60 -5.29 -3.07
C CYS A 206 22.89 -5.07 -2.28
N GLU A 207 22.95 -5.54 -1.03
CA GLU A 207 24.14 -5.47 -0.19
C GLU A 207 25.33 -6.21 -0.83
N GLU A 208 25.15 -7.46 -1.24
CA GLU A 208 26.21 -8.28 -1.84
C GLU A 208 26.72 -7.71 -3.18
N SER A 209 25.86 -7.01 -3.92
CA SER A 209 26.20 -6.40 -5.21
C SER A 209 26.59 -4.92 -5.13
N GLY A 210 26.60 -4.31 -3.94
CA GLY A 210 26.92 -2.90 -3.72
C GLY A 210 25.89 -1.92 -4.31
N HIS A 211 24.63 -2.34 -4.41
CA HIS A 211 23.50 -1.49 -4.78
C HIS A 211 22.81 -0.92 -3.53
N THR A 212 22.17 0.22 -3.71
CA THR A 212 21.25 0.79 -2.71
C THR A 212 19.85 0.69 -3.26
N LEU A 213 18.99 -0.06 -2.57
CA LEU A 213 17.57 -0.18 -2.91
C LEU A 213 16.88 1.18 -2.78
N ASP A 214 16.14 1.59 -3.82
CA ASP A 214 15.21 2.74 -3.78
C ASP A 214 13.83 2.24 -3.37
N ARG A 215 13.23 1.37 -4.20
CA ARG A 215 11.90 0.79 -3.94
C ARG A 215 11.68 -0.51 -4.68
N ILE A 216 10.80 -1.36 -4.16
CA ILE A 216 10.24 -2.50 -4.89
C ILE A 216 9.00 -2.01 -5.64
N THR A 217 8.89 -2.35 -6.92
CA THR A 217 7.88 -1.78 -7.82
C THR A 217 6.74 -2.73 -8.12
N ALA A 218 7.02 -4.02 -8.33
CA ALA A 218 5.98 -5.00 -8.67
C ALA A 218 6.42 -6.44 -8.38
N GLY A 219 5.45 -7.31 -8.13
CA GLY A 219 5.58 -8.75 -8.35
C GLY A 219 4.91 -9.11 -9.67
N ASP A 220 5.66 -9.63 -10.64
CA ASP A 220 5.18 -10.10 -11.94
C ASP A 220 5.02 -11.63 -11.91
N PRO A 221 3.79 -12.15 -11.72
CA PRO A 221 3.55 -13.60 -11.72
C PRO A 221 3.58 -14.21 -13.13
N SER A 222 3.72 -13.39 -14.18
CA SER A 222 3.71 -13.79 -15.59
C SER A 222 5.11 -13.86 -16.22
N HIS A 223 6.15 -13.58 -15.44
CA HIS A 223 7.53 -13.53 -15.93
C HIS A 223 7.95 -14.88 -16.51
N ARG A 224 8.59 -14.88 -17.69
CA ARG A 224 9.07 -16.10 -18.34
C ARG A 224 10.56 -16.29 -18.10
N TYR A 225 10.93 -17.39 -17.44
CA TYR A 225 12.31 -17.78 -17.21
C TYR A 225 12.52 -19.25 -17.62
N ASN A 226 13.50 -19.50 -18.51
CA ASN A 226 13.78 -20.83 -19.07
C ASN A 226 12.54 -21.55 -19.65
N GLY A 227 11.62 -20.79 -20.26
CA GLY A 227 10.40 -21.32 -20.87
C GLY A 227 9.23 -21.55 -19.90
N ASN A 228 9.46 -21.43 -18.58
CA ASN A 228 8.43 -21.55 -17.56
C ASN A 228 7.96 -20.17 -17.08
N GLN A 229 6.71 -20.10 -16.64
CA GLN A 229 6.18 -18.92 -15.95
C GLN A 229 6.59 -18.97 -14.47
N VAL A 230 7.17 -17.88 -13.97
CA VAL A 230 7.66 -17.73 -12.60
C VAL A 230 7.29 -16.35 -12.05
N LEU A 231 7.28 -16.20 -10.72
CA LEU A 231 7.11 -14.90 -10.08
C LEU A 231 8.46 -14.15 -10.06
N ALA A 232 8.50 -12.97 -10.67
CA ALA A 232 9.63 -12.05 -10.60
C ALA A 232 9.30 -10.83 -9.75
N TRP A 233 10.19 -10.45 -8.84
CA TRP A 233 10.05 -9.22 -8.05
C TRP A 233 10.90 -8.11 -8.66
N HIS A 234 10.25 -7.08 -9.19
CA HIS A 234 10.88 -5.92 -9.81
C HIS A 234 11.18 -4.83 -8.78
N PHE A 235 12.34 -4.19 -8.89
CA PHE A 235 12.76 -3.14 -7.98
C PHE A 235 13.76 -2.16 -8.62
N LEU A 236 13.77 -0.93 -8.11
CA LEU A 236 14.69 0.13 -8.49
C LEU A 236 15.79 0.26 -7.46
N THR A 237 17.00 0.51 -7.94
CA THR A 237 18.17 0.84 -7.14
C THR A 237 18.78 2.15 -7.62
N ASN A 238 19.82 2.61 -6.93
CA ASN A 238 20.68 3.70 -7.39
C ASN A 238 21.39 3.44 -8.74
N ARG A 239 21.30 2.23 -9.32
CA ARG A 239 21.92 1.88 -10.61
C ARG A 239 20.92 1.48 -11.70
N GLY A 240 19.62 1.60 -11.44
CA GLY A 240 18.58 1.31 -12.44
C GLY A 240 17.57 0.28 -11.98
N HIS A 241 16.99 -0.43 -12.94
CA HIS A 241 15.88 -1.36 -12.73
C HIS A 241 16.37 -2.82 -12.80
N PHE A 242 15.98 -3.59 -11.80
CA PHE A 242 16.36 -4.99 -11.65
C PHE A 242 15.14 -5.84 -11.31
N TYR A 243 15.29 -7.15 -11.46
CA TYR A 243 14.33 -8.11 -10.93
C TYR A 243 15.01 -9.25 -10.21
N MET A 244 14.33 -9.82 -9.22
CA MET A 244 14.76 -10.98 -8.48
C MET A 244 13.88 -12.18 -8.80
N LEU A 245 14.51 -13.34 -9.01
CA LEU A 245 13.87 -14.65 -8.97
C LEU A 245 14.30 -15.38 -7.68
N ASP A 246 13.36 -15.99 -6.96
CA ASP A 246 13.60 -16.84 -5.78
C ASP A 246 13.15 -18.27 -6.14
N LEU A 247 14.10 -19.10 -6.59
CA LEU A 247 13.85 -20.42 -7.16
C LEU A 247 14.84 -21.44 -6.57
N ASP A 248 14.35 -22.63 -6.22
CA ASP A 248 15.17 -23.78 -5.80
C ASP A 248 16.18 -23.47 -4.68
N GLY A 249 15.79 -22.62 -3.72
CA GLY A 249 16.64 -22.22 -2.59
C GLY A 249 17.72 -21.20 -2.95
N VAL A 250 17.59 -20.54 -4.11
CA VAL A 250 18.53 -19.53 -4.60
C VAL A 250 17.76 -18.27 -5.01
N ALA A 251 18.21 -17.12 -4.51
CA ALA A 251 17.72 -15.83 -4.98
C ALA A 251 18.73 -15.22 -5.95
N SER A 252 18.26 -14.85 -7.14
CA SER A 252 19.09 -14.32 -8.23
C SER A 252 18.57 -12.96 -8.69
N MET A 253 19.46 -11.98 -8.77
CA MET A 253 19.19 -10.63 -9.24
C MET A 253 19.66 -10.48 -10.69
N TYR A 254 18.80 -9.93 -11.54
CA TYR A 254 19.06 -9.69 -12.95
C TYR A 254 18.83 -8.22 -13.30
N ASP A 255 19.63 -7.70 -14.24
CA ASP A 255 19.36 -6.42 -14.86
C ASP A 255 18.11 -6.52 -15.74
N ALA A 256 17.16 -5.59 -15.56
CA ALA A 256 15.88 -5.69 -16.27
C ALA A 256 15.98 -5.32 -17.76
N ALA A 257 17.04 -4.64 -18.20
CA ALA A 257 17.22 -4.21 -19.58
C ALA A 257 17.83 -5.30 -20.46
N ASP A 258 18.89 -5.97 -19.98
CA ASP A 258 19.61 -6.98 -20.77
C ASP A 258 19.52 -8.40 -20.19
N GLN A 259 18.83 -8.57 -19.06
CA GLN A 259 18.63 -9.86 -18.38
C GLN A 259 19.94 -10.52 -17.92
N ALA A 260 21.03 -9.76 -17.80
CA ALA A 260 22.28 -10.27 -17.26
C ALA A 260 22.14 -10.58 -15.76
N LEU A 261 22.70 -11.71 -15.32
CA LEU A 261 22.81 -12.05 -13.90
C LEU A 261 23.78 -11.09 -13.22
N VAL A 262 23.32 -10.41 -12.18
CA VAL A 262 24.07 -9.40 -11.41
C VAL A 262 24.62 -9.99 -10.12
N ALA A 263 23.78 -10.72 -9.38
CA ALA A 263 24.15 -11.34 -8.11
C ALA A 263 23.28 -12.55 -7.82
N MET A 264 23.78 -13.43 -6.95
CA MET A 264 23.10 -14.66 -6.58
C MET A 264 23.48 -15.04 -5.15
N ILE A 265 22.46 -15.35 -4.33
CA ILE A 265 22.63 -15.71 -2.92
C ILE A 265 21.92 -17.01 -2.60
N GLN A 266 22.43 -17.72 -1.58
CA GLN A 266 21.69 -18.83 -0.98
C GLN A 266 20.49 -18.29 -0.20
N ALA A 267 19.33 -18.90 -0.46
CA ALA A 267 18.02 -18.49 0.04
C ALA A 267 17.32 -19.70 0.69
N PRO A 268 17.79 -20.19 1.84
CA PRO A 268 17.14 -21.30 2.56
C PRO A 268 15.67 -20.96 2.87
N ALA A 269 14.82 -21.98 3.06
CA ALA A 269 13.36 -21.79 3.22
C ALA A 269 12.99 -20.80 4.34
N GLU A 270 13.79 -20.76 5.42
CA GLU A 270 13.64 -19.83 6.53
C GLU A 270 14.75 -18.76 6.52
N LEU A 271 14.37 -17.48 6.71
CA LEU A 271 15.25 -16.29 6.72
C LEU A 271 15.04 -15.41 7.95
#